data_AF-A0A392UZ43-F1
#
_entry.id   AF-A0A392UZ43-F1
#
_cell.length_a   1.000
_cell.length_b   1.000
_cell.length_c   1.000
_cell.angle_alpha   90.00
_cell.angle_beta   90.00
_cell.angle_gamma   90.00
#
_symmetry.space_group_name_H-M   'P 1'
#
loop_
_entity.id
_entity.type
_entity.pdbx_description
1 polymer ?
#
loop_
_entity_poly.entity_id
_entity_poly.type
_entity_poly.pdbx_seq_one_letter_code
_entity_poly.pdbx_strand_id
1 'polypeptide(L)' 'DDMKKYLLERGLRPRSDFAKAIGIEKPRTLDELLHKAQAYMQYEEVGVADAIRHARPEDNNPARESQRKGGDRRK' A
#
# COMPACT_ATOMS: atom_id res chain seq x y z
N ASP A 1 18.56 -20.83 -0.64
CA ASP A 1 19.63 -19.85 -0.98
C ASP A 1 19.83 -19.63 -2.48
N ASP A 2 19.51 -20.59 -3.34
CA ASP A 2 19.71 -20.47 -4.79
C ASP A 2 19.04 -19.24 -5.41
N MET A 3 17.84 -18.88 -4.95
CA MET A 3 17.14 -17.69 -5.47
C MET A 3 17.87 -16.39 -5.13
N LYS A 4 18.38 -16.25 -3.90
CA LYS A 4 19.15 -15.06 -3.50
C LYS A 4 20.43 -14.95 -4.34
N LYS A 5 21.13 -16.08 -4.52
CA LYS A 5 22.34 -16.14 -5.35
C LYS A 5 22.03 -15.76 -6.80
N TYR A 6 20.97 -16.31 -7.38
CA TYR A 6 20.52 -15.97 -8.73
C TYR A 6 20.22 -14.48 -8.89
N LEU A 7 19.48 -13.88 -7.95
CA LEU A 7 19.12 -12.46 -8.00
C LEU A 7 20.36 -11.56 -8.01
N LEU A 8 21.34 -11.83 -7.15
CA LEU A 8 22.56 -11.04 -7.06
C LEU A 8 23.47 -11.24 -8.28
N GLU A 9 23.61 -12.46 -8.78
CA GLU A 9 24.53 -12.78 -9.87
C GLU A 9 23.95 -12.50 -11.27
N ARG A 10 22.62 -12.55 -11.43
CA ARG A 10 21.95 -12.45 -12.74
C ARG A 10 20.62 -11.72 -12.72
N GLY A 11 19.71 -12.06 -11.82
CA GLY A 11 18.31 -11.64 -11.87
C GLY A 11 18.07 -10.14 -11.70
N LEU A 12 18.92 -9.43 -10.96
CA LEU A 12 18.82 -7.98 -10.77
C LEU A 12 19.83 -7.19 -11.61
N ARG A 13 20.60 -7.85 -12.48
CA ARG A 13 21.51 -7.14 -13.37
C ARG A 13 20.72 -6.26 -14.34
N PRO A 14 21.26 -5.08 -14.72
CA PRO A 14 20.60 -4.22 -15.70
C PRO A 14 20.25 -4.98 -16.97
N ARG A 15 19.02 -4.81 -17.47
CA ARG A 15 18.49 -5.42 -18.70
C ARG A 15 18.29 -6.94 -18.66
N SER A 16 18.35 -7.55 -17.48
CA SER A 16 17.92 -8.96 -17.34
C SER A 16 16.40 -9.07 -17.51
N ASP A 17 15.95 -10.19 -18.07
CA ASP A 17 14.52 -10.44 -18.27
C ASP A 17 13.75 -10.42 -16.95
N PHE A 18 14.38 -10.89 -15.87
CA PHE A 18 13.80 -10.84 -14.53
C PHE A 18 13.62 -9.40 -14.05
N ALA A 19 14.67 -8.57 -14.05
CA ALA A 19 14.57 -7.16 -13.67
C ALA A 19 13.53 -6.40 -14.51
N LYS A 20 13.40 -6.74 -15.80
CA LYS A 20 12.38 -6.20 -16.69
C LYS A 20 10.97 -6.65 -16.30
N ALA A 21 10.78 -7.92 -16.02
CA ALA A 21 9.49 -8.49 -15.62
C ALA A 21 8.96 -7.89 -14.29
N ILE A 22 9.86 -7.57 -13.36
CA ILE A 22 9.51 -6.97 -12.07
C ILE A 22 9.64 -5.43 -12.04
N GLY A 23 9.97 -4.80 -13.18
CA GLY A 23 9.97 -3.34 -13.30
C GLY A 23 11.11 -2.60 -12.57
N ILE A 24 12.18 -3.29 -12.18
CA ILE A 24 13.35 -2.70 -11.46
C ILE A 24 14.35 -2.02 -12.42
N GLU A 25 14.01 -1.88 -13.71
CA GLU A 25 14.86 -1.16 -14.66
C GLU A 25 15.01 0.33 -14.29
N LYS A 26 16.25 0.82 -14.49
CA LYS A 26 16.58 2.23 -14.28
C LYS A 26 15.71 3.11 -15.20
N PRO A 27 14.99 4.11 -14.64
CA PRO A 27 14.19 5.04 -15.45
C PRO A 27 15.05 5.75 -16.48
N ARG A 28 14.53 5.91 -17.69
CA ARG A 28 15.23 6.56 -18.81
C ARG A 28 15.03 8.07 -18.79
N THR A 29 13.94 8.55 -18.18
CA THR A 29 13.58 9.97 -18.11
C THR A 29 13.24 10.36 -16.68
N LEU A 30 13.29 11.67 -16.39
CA LEU A 30 12.88 12.22 -15.10
C LEU A 30 11.37 11.98 -14.86
N ASP A 31 10.54 12.11 -15.90
CA ASP A 31 9.10 11.87 -15.82
C ASP A 31 8.78 10.44 -15.39
N GLU A 32 9.46 9.45 -15.99
CA GLU A 32 9.30 8.03 -15.61
C GLU A 32 9.71 7.80 -14.14
N LEU A 33 10.75 8.47 -13.67
CA LEU A 33 11.16 8.40 -12.27
C LEU A 33 10.09 9.00 -11.33
N LEU A 34 9.58 10.18 -11.65
CA LEU A 34 8.56 10.87 -10.84
C LEU A 34 7.27 10.05 -10.77
N HIS A 35 6.84 9.47 -11.89
CA HIS A 35 5.66 8.62 -11.94
C HIS A 35 5.80 7.38 -11.04
N LYS A 36 6.95 6.68 -11.11
CA LYS A 36 7.24 5.53 -10.23
C LYS A 36 7.33 5.94 -8.76
N ALA A 37 7.96 7.09 -8.47
CA ALA A 37 8.06 7.61 -7.11
C ALA A 37 6.70 7.93 -6.51
N GLN A 38 5.79 8.52 -7.30
CA GLN A 38 4.42 8.79 -6.87
C GLN A 38 3.65 7.51 -6.53
N ALA A 39 3.73 6.49 -7.40
CA ALA A 39 3.11 5.19 -7.14
C ALA A 39 3.68 4.52 -5.87
N TYR A 40 4.99 4.63 -5.64
CA TYR A 40 5.63 4.11 -4.43
C TYR A 40 5.17 4.84 -3.16
N MET A 41 5.08 6.18 -3.18
CA MET A 41 4.58 6.96 -2.05
C MET A 41 3.16 6.54 -1.65
N GLN A 42 2.29 6.31 -2.63
CA GLN A 42 0.92 5.85 -2.39
C GLN A 42 0.87 4.45 -1.79
N TYR A 43 1.71 3.53 -2.27
CA TYR A 43 1.79 2.17 -1.72
C TYR A 43 2.22 2.19 -0.23
N GLU A 44 3.27 2.95 0.10
CA GLU A 44 3.72 3.09 1.49
C GLU A 44 2.66 3.77 2.37
N GLU A 45 1.99 4.81 1.86
CA GLU A 45 0.92 5.50 2.60
C GLU A 45 -0.24 4.57 2.94
N VAL A 46 -0.65 3.67 2.03
CA VAL A 46 -1.66 2.65 2.32
C VAL A 46 -1.22 1.71 3.43
N GLY A 47 0.02 1.22 3.39
CA GLY A 47 0.56 0.35 4.44
C GLY A 47 0.64 1.04 5.80
N VAL A 48 1.05 2.31 5.83
CA VAL A 48 1.09 3.13 7.05
C VAL A 48 -0.32 3.42 7.58
N ALA A 49 -1.28 3.73 6.71
CA ALA A 49 -2.66 3.97 7.11
C ALA A 49 -3.31 2.71 7.71
N ASP A 50 -3.07 1.54 7.13
CA ASP A 50 -3.57 0.28 7.69
C ASP A 50 -2.88 -0.06 9.01
N ALA A 51 -1.56 0.16 9.13
CA ALA A 51 -0.86 0.01 10.40
C ALA A 51 -1.45 0.92 11.49
N ILE A 52 -1.79 2.18 11.17
CA ILE A 52 -2.44 3.12 12.11
C ILE A 52 -3.85 2.65 12.50
N ARG A 53 -4.66 2.17 11.54
CA ARG A 53 -6.00 1.63 11.81
C ARG A 53 -5.96 0.43 12.74
N HIS A 54 -5.00 -0.47 12.56
CA HIS A 54 -4.83 -1.66 13.38
C HIS A 54 -4.10 -1.40 14.70
N ALA A 55 -3.29 -0.34 14.78
CA ALA A 55 -2.60 0.08 16.01
C ALA A 55 -3.49 0.88 16.96
N ARG A 56 -4.65 1.37 16.49
CA ARG A 56 -5.64 1.95 17.39
C ARG A 56 -6.21 0.79 18.21
N PRO A 57 -5.97 0.71 19.53
CA PRO A 57 -6.72 -0.22 20.35
C PRO A 57 -8.19 0.12 20.11
N GLU A 58 -9.03 -0.90 20.00
CA GLU A 58 -10.47 -0.71 19.90
C GLU A 58 -10.93 0.25 21.00
N ASP A 59 -11.07 1.54 20.66
CA ASP A 59 -12.06 2.39 21.28
C ASP A 59 -13.38 1.81 20.80
N ASN A 60 -13.74 0.75 21.50
CA ASN A 60 -14.98 0.03 21.49
C ASN A 60 -16.03 1.04 21.97
N ASN A 61 -16.39 1.98 21.10
CA ASN A 61 -17.60 2.75 21.27
C ASN A 61 -18.50 2.42 20.09
N PRO A 62 -19.44 1.47 20.25
CA PRO A 62 -20.58 1.40 19.37
C PRO A 62 -21.49 2.59 19.70
N ALA A 63 -21.04 3.83 19.46
CA ALA A 63 -21.92 4.99 19.34
C ALA A 63 -22.57 4.97 17.94
N ARG A 64 -23.08 3.81 17.56
CA ARG A 64 -24.11 3.66 16.55
C ARG A 64 -25.29 3.00 17.24
N GLU A 65 -25.83 3.72 18.23
CA GLU A 65 -27.22 3.59 18.62
C GLU A 65 -28.09 4.12 17.45
N SER A 66 -28.03 3.41 16.32
CA SER A 66 -28.92 3.58 15.19
C SER A 66 -29.99 2.50 15.29
N GLN A 67 -30.99 2.74 16.14
CA GLN A 67 -32.32 2.09 16.25
C GLN A 67 -32.78 2.25 17.71
N ARG A 68 -33.85 2.96 18.09
CA ARG A 68 -35.21 3.00 17.54
C ARG A 68 -35.99 4.21 18.12
N LYS A 69 -37.08 4.55 17.42
CA LYS A 69 -38.19 5.45 17.78
C LYS A 69 -37.99 6.94 17.57
N GLY A 70 -38.23 7.32 16.31
CA GLY A 70 -38.84 8.61 16.03
C GLY A 70 -40.24 8.73 16.63
N GLY A 71 -40.55 9.96 17.03
CA GLY A 71 -41.90 10.53 16.99
C GLY A 71 -42.88 10.06 18.05
N ASP A 72 -42.74 10.55 19.29
CA ASP A 72 -43.91 10.73 20.15
C ASP A 72 -44.54 12.10 19.87
N ARG A 73 -45.44 12.12 18.87
CA ARG A 73 -46.50 13.12 18.77
C ARG A 73 -47.78 12.42 19.19
N ARG A 74 -48.35 12.80 20.35
CA ARG A 74 -49.78 13.05 20.63
C ARG A 74 -50.09 12.89 22.12
N LYS A 75 -50.27 14.00 22.84
CA LYS A 75 -51.57 14.40 23.41
C LYS A 75 -51.50 15.80 23.97
#